data_AF-A0A927T305-F1
#
_entry.id   AF-A0A927T305-F1
#
_cell.length_a   1.000
_cell.length_b   1.000
_cell.length_c   1.000
_cell.angle_alpha   90.00
_cell.angle_beta   90.00
_cell.angle_gamma   90.00
#
_symmetry.space_group_name_H-M   'P 1'
#
loop_
_entity.id
_entity.type
_entity.pdbx_description
1 polymer ?
#
loop_
_entity_poly.entity_id
_entity_poly.type
_entity_poly.pdbx_seq_one_letter_code
_entity_poly.pdbx_strand_id
1 'polypeptide(L)'
;MYSDTELTEKESVIFLDEIQLYPDIITKIKFLVDEGKYRYILSGSNLGVELKGIHSIPIGYIESWQMFPMNFAEFAIASGITPGILSHLSECFEKRQPIDSIIHDRLLRTFYYYLIVGGMPAVINTYNETHSILRIDQEQKNIINQYKADFTKYELENRRLKIRMWSWKRYSA
;
A
#
# COMPACT_ATOMS: atom_id res chain seq x y z
N MET A 1 -26.26 -5.25 9.23
CA MET A 1 -25.53 -4.01 8.92
C MET A 1 -26.55 -2.91 8.82
N TYR A 2 -26.40 -1.83 9.59
CA TYR A 2 -27.19 -0.62 9.41
C TYR A 2 -26.28 0.38 8.70
N SER A 3 -26.78 0.99 7.64
CA SER A 3 -26.10 2.04 6.90
C SER A 3 -26.92 3.32 7.05
N ASP A 4 -26.27 4.41 7.45
CA ASP A 4 -26.87 5.74 7.45
C ASP A 4 -27.03 6.32 6.02
N THR A 5 -26.48 5.60 5.03
CA THR A 5 -26.59 5.93 3.62
C THR A 5 -27.45 4.90 2.89
N GLU A 6 -28.31 5.37 2.00
CA GLU A 6 -29.16 4.51 1.19
C GLU A 6 -28.29 3.69 0.23
N LEU A 7 -28.46 2.37 0.28
CA LEU A 7 -27.70 1.45 -0.56
C LEU A 7 -28.49 1.17 -1.84
N THR A 8 -27.93 1.56 -2.98
CA THR A 8 -28.48 1.28 -4.30
C THR A 8 -27.93 -0.05 -4.82
N GLU A 9 -28.82 -0.98 -5.15
CA GLU A 9 -28.43 -2.28 -5.70
C GLU A 9 -27.62 -2.11 -6.99
N LYS A 10 -26.55 -2.90 -7.13
CA LYS A 10 -25.59 -2.95 -8.25
C LYS A 10 -24.75 -1.70 -8.49
N GLU A 11 -25.03 -0.60 -7.81
CA GLU A 11 -24.24 0.63 -7.87
C GLU A 11 -23.38 0.83 -6.61
N SER A 12 -23.88 0.41 -5.45
CA SER A 12 -23.17 0.53 -4.19
C SER A 12 -22.08 -0.52 -4.02
N VAL A 13 -20.94 -0.08 -3.48
CA VAL A 13 -19.81 -0.92 -3.11
C VAL A 13 -19.70 -0.95 -1.59
N ILE A 14 -19.62 -2.15 -1.02
CA ILE A 14 -19.40 -2.36 0.41
C ILE A 14 -17.92 -2.65 0.62
N PHE A 15 -17.23 -1.73 1.30
CA PHE A 15 -15.84 -1.89 1.68
C PHE A 15 -15.74 -2.39 3.13
N LEU A 16 -15.09 -3.53 3.32
CA LEU A 16 -14.84 -4.12 4.64
C LEU A 16 -13.34 -4.09 4.90
N ASP A 17 -12.94 -3.26 5.87
CA ASP A 17 -11.54 -3.12 6.26
C ASP A 17 -11.15 -4.10 7.37
N GLU A 18 -9.87 -4.46 7.40
CA GLU A 18 -9.26 -5.40 8.35
C GLU A 18 -10.08 -6.67 8.58
N ILE A 19 -10.47 -7.33 7.48
CA ILE A 19 -11.35 -8.51 7.50
C ILE A 19 -10.80 -9.66 8.36
N GLN A 20 -9.50 -9.71 8.60
CA GLN A 20 -8.86 -10.68 9.47
C GLN A 20 -9.34 -10.62 10.92
N LEU A 21 -9.83 -9.48 11.39
CA LEU A 21 -10.41 -9.34 12.73
C LEU A 21 -11.77 -10.05 12.84
N TYR A 22 -12.40 -10.36 11.70
CA TYR A 22 -13.73 -10.95 11.61
C TYR A 22 -13.76 -12.13 10.63
N PRO A 23 -13.09 -13.24 10.93
CA PRO A 23 -12.96 -14.39 10.03
C PRO A 23 -14.33 -14.99 9.63
N ASP A 24 -15.35 -14.88 10.48
CA ASP A 24 -16.70 -15.37 10.21
C ASP A 24 -17.37 -14.68 9.00
N ILE A 25 -16.96 -13.45 8.68
CA ILE A 25 -17.51 -12.70 7.54
C ILE A 25 -17.07 -13.32 6.21
N ILE A 26 -15.89 -13.93 6.16
CA ILE A 26 -15.33 -14.51 4.92
C ILE A 26 -16.19 -15.68 4.44
N THR A 27 -16.73 -16.48 5.36
CA THR A 27 -17.68 -17.55 5.00
C THR A 27 -19.01 -16.98 4.49
N LYS A 28 -19.45 -15.85 5.04
CA LYS A 28 -20.71 -15.19 4.66
C LYS A 28 -20.60 -14.43 3.34
N ILE A 29 -19.42 -13.93 2.99
CA ILE A 29 -19.20 -13.12 1.78
C ILE A 29 -19.62 -13.89 0.52
N LYS A 30 -19.44 -15.22 0.50
CA LYS A 30 -19.87 -16.07 -0.61
C LYS A 30 -21.35 -15.92 -0.89
N PHE A 31 -22.19 -16.05 0.15
CA PHE A 31 -23.64 -15.94 0.01
C PHE A 31 -24.07 -14.52 -0.40
N LEU A 32 -23.36 -13.50 0.11
CA LEU A 32 -23.63 -12.10 -0.23
C LEU A 32 -23.28 -11.77 -1.68
N VAL A 33 -22.18 -12.33 -2.20
CA VAL A 33 -21.79 -12.22 -3.60
C VAL A 33 -22.77 -12.97 -4.51
N ASP A 34 -23.22 -14.16 -4.11
CA ASP A 34 -24.23 -14.95 -4.83
C ASP A 34 -25.59 -14.23 -4.91
N GLU A 35 -25.96 -13.46 -3.87
CA GLU A 35 -27.18 -12.63 -3.88
C GLU A 35 -27.11 -11.52 -4.95
N GLY A 36 -25.91 -11.10 -5.35
CA GLY A 36 -25.68 -10.21 -6.50
C GLY A 36 -26.17 -8.77 -6.32
N LYS A 37 -26.50 -8.36 -5.09
CA LYS A 37 -27.01 -7.02 -4.79
C LYS A 37 -25.93 -5.95 -4.75
N TYR A 38 -24.75 -6.28 -4.25
CA TYR A 38 -23.66 -5.31 -4.06
C TYR A 38 -22.31 -5.88 -4.49
N ARG A 39 -21.36 -4.98 -4.76
CA ARG A 39 -19.96 -5.35 -4.92
C ARG A 39 -19.27 -5.25 -3.56
N TYR A 40 -18.46 -6.24 -3.22
CA TYR A 40 -17.76 -6.30 -1.94
C TYR A 40 -16.26 -6.15 -2.17
N ILE A 41 -15.62 -5.25 -1.43
CA ILE A 41 -14.16 -5.10 -1.40
C ILE A 41 -13.71 -5.43 0.02
N LEU A 42 -12.71 -6.30 0.14
CA LEU A 42 -12.13 -6.72 1.41
C LEU A 42 -10.69 -6.21 1.48
N SER A 43 -10.34 -5.59 2.60
CA SER A 43 -8.98 -5.13 2.91
C SER A 43 -8.45 -5.86 4.14
N GLY A 44 -7.12 -5.94 4.24
CA GLY A 44 -6.43 -6.54 5.38
C GLY A 44 -4.92 -6.56 5.20
N SER A 45 -4.21 -6.23 6.27
CA SER A 45 -2.75 -6.05 6.28
C SER A 45 -1.95 -7.31 5.92
N ASN A 46 -2.48 -8.51 6.20
CA ASN A 46 -1.81 -9.80 5.93
C ASN A 46 -2.80 -10.89 5.45
N LEU A 47 -3.75 -10.50 4.60
CA LEU A 47 -4.75 -11.40 4.00
C LEU A 47 -4.15 -12.75 3.57
N GLY A 48 -2.99 -12.76 2.89
CA GLY A 48 -2.38 -14.01 2.40
C GLY A 48 -1.90 -15.01 3.47
N VAL A 49 -1.66 -14.58 4.72
CA VAL A 49 -1.19 -15.43 5.82
C VAL A 49 -2.34 -15.85 6.73
N GLU A 50 -3.24 -14.94 7.07
CA GLU A 50 -4.37 -15.20 7.99
C GLU A 50 -5.49 -16.00 7.33
N LEU A 51 -5.71 -15.84 6.02
CA LEU A 51 -6.70 -16.63 5.29
C LEU A 51 -6.37 -18.14 5.28
N LYS A 52 -5.11 -18.55 5.53
CA LYS A 52 -4.70 -19.96 5.61
C LYS A 52 -5.29 -20.71 6.81
N GLY A 53 -5.71 -19.99 7.86
CA GLY A 53 -6.39 -20.57 9.03
C GLY A 53 -7.89 -20.76 8.84
N ILE A 54 -8.45 -20.27 7.73
CA ILE A 54 -9.87 -20.33 7.45
C ILE A 54 -10.14 -21.62 6.68
N HIS A 55 -11.04 -22.43 7.22
CA HIS A 55 -11.36 -23.77 6.71
C HIS A 55 -11.81 -23.80 5.23
N SER A 56 -12.18 -22.65 4.65
CA SER A 56 -12.56 -22.54 3.25
C SER A 56 -12.43 -21.09 2.76
N ILE A 57 -11.28 -20.72 2.20
CA ILE A 57 -11.25 -19.55 1.30
C ILE A 57 -12.05 -19.96 0.06
N PRO A 58 -13.09 -19.21 -0.36
CA PRO A 58 -13.86 -19.54 -1.56
C PRO A 58 -13.01 -19.28 -2.81
N ILE A 59 -12.24 -20.30 -3.19
CA ILE A 59 -11.44 -20.34 -4.42
C ILE A 59 -12.38 -20.06 -5.60
N GLY A 60 -12.13 -18.97 -6.33
CA GLY A 60 -12.93 -18.55 -7.50
C GLY A 60 -13.93 -17.41 -7.27
N TYR A 61 -14.19 -17.00 -6.02
CA TYR A 61 -15.07 -15.86 -5.70
C TYR A 61 -14.32 -14.58 -5.32
N ILE A 62 -13.03 -14.72 -5.00
CA ILE A 62 -12.19 -13.62 -4.52
C ILE A 62 -11.06 -13.42 -5.52
N GLU A 63 -10.95 -12.20 -6.02
CA GLU A 63 -9.78 -11.72 -6.74
C GLU A 63 -8.89 -10.96 -5.75
N SER A 64 -7.67 -11.45 -5.52
CA SER A 64 -6.75 -10.87 -4.55
C SER A 64 -5.76 -9.94 -5.25
N TRP A 65 -5.67 -8.71 -4.77
CA TRP A 65 -4.70 -7.72 -5.22
C TRP A 65 -3.73 -7.40 -4.08
N GLN A 66 -2.44 -7.58 -4.32
CA GLN A 66 -1.41 -7.20 -3.36
C GLN A 66 -0.98 -5.75 -3.64
N MET A 67 -1.21 -4.87 -2.67
CA MET A 67 -0.75 -3.48 -2.74
C MET A 67 0.67 -3.35 -2.20
N PHE A 68 1.45 -2.48 -2.81
CA PHE A 68 2.81 -2.16 -2.42
C PHE A 68 2.94 -0.64 -2.17
N PRO A 69 3.97 -0.20 -1.44
CA PRO A 69 4.32 1.21 -1.40
C PRO A 69 4.52 1.75 -2.82
N MET A 70 4.22 3.04 -2.97
CA MET A 70 4.33 3.77 -4.23
C MET A 70 5.76 3.66 -4.79
N ASN A 71 5.88 3.30 -6.06
CA ASN A 71 7.17 3.28 -6.73
C ASN A 71 7.61 4.70 -7.16
N PHE A 72 8.83 4.84 -7.66
CA PHE A 72 9.34 6.16 -8.06
C PHE A 72 8.51 6.83 -9.17
N ALA A 73 8.01 6.09 -10.15
CA ALA A 73 7.23 6.67 -11.25
C ALA A 73 5.89 7.22 -10.74
N GLU A 74 5.22 6.46 -9.87
CA GLU A 74 3.99 6.91 -9.21
C GLU A 74 4.25 8.11 -8.30
N PHE A 75 5.36 8.11 -7.54
CA PHE A 75 5.77 9.24 -6.71
C PHE A 75 6.06 10.49 -7.55
N ALA A 76 6.73 10.32 -8.69
CA ALA A 76 7.00 11.39 -9.63
C ALA A 76 5.70 12.03 -10.14
N ILE A 77 4.71 11.20 -10.50
CA ILE A 77 3.38 11.66 -10.91
C ILE A 77 2.70 12.41 -9.77
N ALA A 78 2.69 11.84 -8.56
CA ALA A 78 2.13 12.46 -7.37
C ALA A 78 2.82 13.79 -7.01
N SER A 79 4.10 13.94 -7.34
CA SER A 79 4.90 15.15 -7.13
C SER A 79 4.79 16.17 -8.29
N GLY A 80 3.87 15.97 -9.23
CA GLY A 80 3.57 16.90 -10.32
C GLY A 80 4.44 16.74 -11.57
N ILE A 81 5.11 15.60 -11.76
CA ILE A 81 5.69 15.24 -13.07
C ILE A 81 4.59 14.64 -13.92
N THR A 82 4.28 15.27 -15.05
CA THR A 82 3.24 14.79 -15.95
C THR A 82 3.62 13.45 -16.57
N PRO A 83 2.66 12.54 -16.82
CA PRO A 83 2.91 11.27 -17.50
C PRO A 83 3.64 11.43 -18.85
N GLY A 84 3.38 12.52 -19.59
CA GLY A 84 4.08 12.81 -20.85
C GLY A 84 5.60 13.00 -20.71
N ILE A 85 6.08 13.53 -19.59
CA ILE A 85 7.52 13.65 -19.31
C ILE A 85 8.12 12.25 -19.08
N LEU A 86 7.41 11.38 -18.36
CA LEU A 86 7.84 9.99 -18.15
C LEU A 86 7.87 9.20 -19.47
N SER A 87 6.88 9.39 -20.34
CA SER A 87 6.88 8.79 -21.67
C SER A 87 8.04 9.29 -22.53
N HIS A 88 8.33 10.60 -22.49
CA HIS A 88 9.47 11.18 -23.20
C HIS A 88 10.82 10.67 -22.67
N LEU A 89 10.96 10.50 -21.35
CA LEU A 89 12.11 9.84 -20.73
C LEU A 89 12.32 8.42 -21.25
N SER A 90 11.26 7.63 -21.33
CA SER A 90 11.31 6.27 -21.87
C SER A 90 11.78 6.26 -23.33
N GLU A 91 11.25 7.17 -24.16
CA GLU A 91 11.64 7.31 -25.56
C GLU A 91 13.11 7.70 -25.70
N CYS A 92 13.58 8.70 -24.95
CA CYS A 92 14.98 9.12 -24.96
C CYS A 92 15.91 8.00 -24.48
N PHE A 93 15.49 7.20 -23.49
CA PHE A 93 16.23 6.04 -23.02
C PHE A 93 16.36 4.97 -24.11
N GLU A 94 15.26 4.63 -24.79
CA GLU A 94 15.27 3.67 -25.91
C GLU A 94 16.13 4.14 -27.08
N LYS A 95 16.02 5.42 -27.44
CA LYS A 95 16.80 6.04 -28.54
C LYS A 95 18.22 6.40 -28.16
N ARG A 96 18.62 6.22 -26.88
CA ARG A 96 19.91 6.63 -26.31
C ARG A 96 20.24 8.10 -26.57
N GLN A 97 19.23 8.95 -26.46
CA GLN A 97 19.34 10.39 -26.66
C GLN A 97 19.48 11.10 -25.31
N PRO A 98 20.28 12.17 -25.24
CA PRO A 98 20.34 12.99 -24.05
C PRO A 98 18.99 13.68 -23.83
N ILE A 99 18.63 13.83 -22.55
CA ILE A 99 17.45 14.57 -22.14
C ILE A 99 17.86 16.01 -21.85
N ASP A 100 16.95 16.95 -22.07
CA ASP A 100 17.15 18.34 -21.68
C ASP A 100 17.58 18.45 -20.20
N SER A 101 18.59 19.28 -19.93
CA SER A 101 19.22 19.38 -18.62
C SER A 101 18.26 19.86 -17.53
N ILE A 102 17.28 20.71 -17.87
CA ILE A 102 16.28 21.21 -16.91
C ILE A 102 15.37 20.06 -16.47
N ILE A 103 14.94 19.23 -17.42
CA ILE A 103 14.14 18.04 -17.14
C ILE A 103 14.95 17.05 -16.30
N HIS A 104 16.20 16.80 -16.68
CA HIS A 104 17.10 15.90 -15.95
C HIS A 104 17.30 16.33 -14.50
N ASP A 105 17.63 17.60 -14.26
CA ASP A 105 17.85 18.16 -12.93
C ASP A 105 16.59 18.11 -12.06
N ARG A 106 15.42 18.34 -12.67
CA ARG A 106 14.14 18.23 -11.96
C ARG A 106 13.88 16.79 -11.52
N LEU A 107 14.10 15.82 -12.41
CA LEU A 107 13.92 14.40 -12.10
C LEU A 107 14.88 13.90 -11.03
N LEU A 108 16.14 14.31 -11.09
CA LEU A 108 17.13 13.97 -10.07
C LEU A 108 16.73 14.52 -8.71
N ARG A 109 16.26 15.76 -8.62
CA ARG A 109 15.73 16.31 -7.37
C ARG A 109 14.56 15.48 -6.84
N THR A 110 13.58 15.17 -7.69
CA THR A 110 12.45 14.31 -7.29
C THR A 110 12.92 12.94 -6.84
N PHE A 111 13.92 12.36 -7.49
CA PHE A 111 14.51 11.08 -7.11
C PHE A 111 15.19 11.16 -5.73
N TYR A 112 15.95 12.20 -5.45
CA TYR A 112 16.54 12.40 -4.11
C TYR A 112 15.48 12.57 -3.03
N TYR A 113 14.39 13.29 -3.32
CA TYR A 113 13.25 13.36 -2.39
C TYR A 113 12.63 12.00 -2.15
N TYR A 114 12.42 11.21 -3.20
CA TYR A 114 11.90 9.85 -3.07
C TYR A 114 12.79 8.96 -2.19
N LEU A 115 14.12 9.11 -2.26
CA LEU A 115 15.03 8.36 -1.38
C LEU A 115 14.89 8.72 0.10
N ILE A 116 14.49 9.96 0.41
CA ILE A 116 14.28 10.44 1.78
C ILE A 116 12.88 10.08 2.28
N VAL A 117 11.86 10.37 1.47
CA VAL A 117 10.44 10.18 1.79
C VAL A 117 10.06 8.70 1.76
N GLY A 118 10.57 7.97 0.77
CA GLY A 118 10.16 6.60 0.44
C GLY A 118 8.84 6.53 -0.32
N GLY A 119 8.31 5.31 -0.44
CA GLY A 119 7.06 5.03 -1.17
C GLY A 119 5.80 5.03 -0.31
N MET A 120 5.89 5.30 1.00
CA MET A 120 4.75 5.17 1.90
C MET A 120 3.74 6.30 1.67
N PRO A 121 2.47 6.03 1.27
CA PRO A 121 1.51 7.06 0.88
C PRO A 121 1.28 8.14 1.96
N ALA A 122 1.22 7.75 3.23
CA ALA A 122 1.07 8.69 4.35
C ALA A 122 2.24 9.69 4.45
N VAL A 123 3.46 9.22 4.22
CA VAL A 123 4.67 10.06 4.25
C VAL A 123 4.71 10.98 3.02
N ILE A 124 4.28 10.47 1.86
CA ILE A 124 4.18 11.24 0.62
C ILE A 124 3.14 12.37 0.76
N ASN A 125 1.98 12.09 1.35
CA ASN A 125 0.99 13.14 1.63
C ASN A 125 1.55 14.20 2.58
N THR A 126 2.24 13.78 3.64
CA THR A 126 2.88 14.71 4.58
C THR A 126 3.93 15.58 3.89
N TYR A 127 4.71 15.01 2.96
CA TYR A 127 5.65 15.76 2.13
C TYR A 127 4.92 16.79 1.25
N ASN A 128 3.89 16.37 0.53
CA ASN A 128 3.12 17.23 -0.37
C ASN A 128 2.44 18.40 0.37
N GLU A 129 1.96 18.17 1.58
CA GLU A 129 1.29 19.19 2.39
C GLU A 129 2.28 20.14 3.08
N THR A 130 3.41 19.64 3.57
CA THR A 130 4.22 20.38 4.55
C THR A 130 5.62 20.73 4.07
N HIS A 131 6.16 20.00 3.08
CA HIS A 131 7.53 20.11 2.60
C HIS A 131 8.60 20.05 3.73
N SER A 132 8.25 19.53 4.91
CA SER A 132 9.09 19.55 6.11
C SER A 132 9.70 18.18 6.36
N ILE A 133 11.04 18.11 6.27
CA ILE A 133 11.80 16.87 6.53
C ILE A 133 11.59 16.38 7.97
N LEU A 134 11.42 17.29 8.93
CA LEU A 134 11.16 16.92 10.33
C LEU A 134 9.82 16.20 10.48
N ARG A 135 8.78 16.65 9.77
CA ARG A 135 7.46 15.98 9.78
C ARG A 135 7.52 14.63 9.09
N ILE A 136 8.27 14.53 7.99
CA ILE A 136 8.53 13.26 7.30
C ILE A 136 9.17 12.24 8.24
N ASP A 137 10.25 12.61 8.94
CA ASP A 137 10.94 11.72 9.88
C ASP A 137 10.02 11.26 11.02
N GLN A 138 9.19 12.17 11.53
CA GLN A 138 8.21 11.85 12.57
C GLN A 138 7.16 10.85 12.07
N GLU A 139 6.60 11.05 10.88
CA GLU A 139 5.64 10.13 10.28
C GLU A 139 6.24 8.78 9.96
N GLN A 140 7.47 8.73 9.43
CA GLN A 140 8.19 7.47 9.22
C GLN A 140 8.38 6.70 10.54
N LYS A 141 8.75 7.38 11.62
CA LYS A 141 8.86 6.78 12.96
C LYS A 141 7.52 6.29 13.49
N ASN A 142 6.44 7.06 13.28
CA ASN A 142 5.09 6.66 13.67
C ASN A 142 4.68 5.36 12.98
N ILE A 143 4.88 5.26 11.66
CA ILE A 143 4.60 4.05 10.88
C ILE A 143 5.41 2.86 11.42
N ILE A 144 6.72 3.03 11.62
CA ILE A 144 7.58 1.95 12.18
C ILE A 144 7.09 1.50 13.55
N ASN A 145 6.66 2.43 14.41
CA ASN A 145 6.17 2.12 15.75
C ASN A 145 4.81 1.40 15.72
N GLN A 146 3.91 1.79 14.81
CA GLN A 146 2.63 1.10 14.60
C GLN A 146 2.87 -0.35 14.16
N TYR A 147 3.72 -0.55 13.16
CA TYR A 147 4.11 -1.90 12.74
C TYR A 147 4.68 -2.72 13.91
N LYS A 148 5.59 -2.16 14.72
CA LYS A 148 6.15 -2.85 15.91
C LYS A 148 5.08 -3.20 16.94
N ALA A 149 4.13 -2.32 17.19
CA ALA A 149 3.04 -2.55 18.13
C ALA A 149 2.14 -3.70 17.64
N ASP A 150 1.81 -3.73 16.35
CA ASP A 150 1.01 -4.81 15.77
C ASP A 150 1.78 -6.12 15.80
N PHE A 151 3.07 -6.14 15.44
CA PHE A 151 3.91 -7.35 15.57
C PHE A 151 3.93 -7.90 17.00
N THR A 152 3.98 -7.04 18.01
CA THR A 152 4.00 -7.48 19.41
C THR A 152 2.69 -8.16 19.81
N LYS A 153 1.54 -7.63 19.35
CA LYS A 153 0.24 -8.29 19.52
C LYS A 153 0.21 -9.65 18.81
N TYR A 154 0.73 -9.71 17.59
CA TYR A 154 0.80 -10.94 16.80
C TYR A 154 1.69 -12.02 17.42
N GLU A 155 2.85 -11.68 18.01
CA GLU A 155 3.70 -12.68 18.69
C GLU A 155 3.06 -13.25 19.96
N LEU A 156 2.29 -12.43 20.68
CA LEU A 156 1.56 -12.87 21.87
C LEU A 156 0.43 -13.87 21.51
N GLU A 157 -0.24 -13.65 20.37
CA GLU A 157 -1.33 -14.51 19.88
C GLU A 157 -0.83 -15.74 19.11
N ASN A 158 0.27 -15.63 18.36
CA ASN A 158 0.84 -16.69 17.53
C ASN A 158 2.33 -16.91 17.85
N ARG A 159 2.62 -17.88 18.74
CA ARG A 159 3.97 -18.29 19.21
C ARG A 159 4.93 -18.84 18.12
N ARG A 160 4.77 -18.52 16.82
CA ARG A 160 5.57 -19.11 15.72
C ARG A 160 5.86 -18.18 14.53
N LEU A 161 6.19 -16.91 14.77
CA LEU A 161 6.84 -16.09 13.73
C LEU A 161 8.33 -15.91 14.03
N LYS A 162 9.16 -16.90 13.67
CA LYS A 162 10.61 -16.72 13.60
C LYS A 162 10.95 -15.89 12.36
N ILE A 163 11.10 -14.59 12.52
CA ILE A 163 11.70 -13.76 11.46
C ILE A 163 13.23 -13.98 11.49
N ARG A 164 13.78 -14.56 10.41
CA ARG A 164 15.20 -14.39 10.06
C ARG A 164 15.39 -12.93 9.70
N MET A 165 15.82 -12.12 10.66
CA MET A 165 16.39 -10.80 10.40
C MET A 165 17.57 -11.00 9.43
N TRP A 166 17.36 -10.68 8.15
CA TRP A 166 18.47 -10.48 7.23
C TRP A 166 19.19 -9.20 7.67
N SER A 167 20.32 -9.41 8.36
CA SER A 167 21.51 -8.56 8.36
C SER A 167 21.30 -7.04 8.39
N TRP A 168 21.04 -6.48 9.58
CA TRP A 168 21.48 -5.12 9.94
C TRP A 168 22.60 -5.21 10.99
N LYS A 169 23.74 -5.77 10.57
CA LYS A 169 25.04 -5.65 11.25
C LYS A 169 26.11 -5.58 10.17
N ARG A 170 26.75 -4.41 10.04
CA ARG A 170 27.70 -3.90 9.00
C ARG A 170 26.95 -2.87 8.14
N TYR A 171 27.13 -1.57 8.32
CA TYR A 171 28.39 -0.84 8.43
C TYR A 171 28.36 0.24 9.53
N SER A 172 29.13 0.02 10.58
CA SER A 172 29.78 1.09 11.34
C SER A 172 31.20 0.61 11.59
N ALA A 173 32.09 1.08 10.73
CA ALA A 173 33.52 1.16 10.93
C ALA A 173 33.91 2.61 10.65
#